data_AF-A0A1B9GEM8-F1
#
_entry.id   AF-A0A1B9GEM8-F1
#
_cell.length_a   1.000
_cell.length_b   1.000
_cell.length_c   1.000
_cell.angle_alpha   90.00
_cell.angle_beta   90.00
_cell.angle_gamma   90.00
#
_symmetry.space_group_name_H-M   'P 1'
#
loop_
_entity.id
_entity.type
_entity.pdbx_description
1 polymer ?
#
loop_
_entity_poly.entity_id
_entity_poly.type
_entity_poly.pdbx_seq_one_letter_code
_entity_poly.pdbx_strand_id
1 'polypeptide(L)'
;MLNEELSTDMDRITQLQDAILDLLTITSTSIDYITKRTEFEQTSTKIPTTLQTPHAANRQEYKASIETFVQDIVRRSKDIKKLIESLPRRDDSSQRANRLSALQEELAQANEEYKDALAQSEELLLELQSALDQALGEDSPSVQIPTKLLSTTHIDIDDDQKQNQSQENQGEMAVEEDNTMVDP
;
A
#
# COMPACT_ATOMS: atom_id res chain seq x y z
N MET A 1 -3.90 -14.03 -8.45
CA MET A 1 -4.74 -13.94 -7.24
C MET A 1 -4.03 -13.31 -6.03
N LEU A 2 -2.70 -13.40 -5.86
CA LEU A 2 -2.02 -12.75 -4.72
C LEU A 2 -1.75 -11.25 -4.86
N ASN A 3 -1.46 -10.76 -6.07
CA ASN A 3 -1.27 -9.32 -6.28
C ASN A 3 -2.56 -8.55 -5.94
N GLU A 4 -3.71 -9.18 -6.17
CA GLU A 4 -5.02 -8.63 -5.83
C GLU A 4 -5.21 -8.62 -4.31
N GLU A 5 -4.87 -9.68 -3.59
CA GLU A 5 -4.93 -9.70 -2.11
C GLU A 5 -3.96 -8.68 -1.48
N LEU A 6 -2.69 -8.63 -1.89
CA LEU A 6 -1.71 -7.70 -1.30
C LEU A 6 -2.02 -6.23 -1.64
N SER A 7 -2.48 -5.96 -2.86
CA SER A 7 -2.94 -4.63 -3.26
C SER A 7 -4.24 -4.24 -2.55
N THR A 8 -5.16 -5.18 -2.37
CA THR A 8 -6.43 -4.93 -1.65
C THR A 8 -6.19 -4.73 -0.15
N ASP A 9 -5.20 -5.41 0.43
CA ASP A 9 -4.81 -5.27 1.83
C ASP A 9 -4.18 -3.89 2.10
N MET A 10 -3.24 -3.47 1.26
CA MET A 10 -2.60 -2.16 1.36
C MET A 10 -3.58 -1.02 1.09
N ASP A 11 -4.51 -1.22 0.16
CA ASP A 11 -5.59 -0.27 -0.12
C ASP A 11 -6.56 -0.14 1.08
N ARG A 12 -6.95 -1.24 1.72
CA ARG A 12 -7.81 -1.21 2.93
C ARG A 12 -7.13 -0.56 4.13
N ILE A 13 -5.84 -0.77 4.33
CA ILE A 13 -5.08 -0.11 5.41
C ILE A 13 -5.02 1.40 5.16
N THR A 14 -4.75 1.81 3.92
CA THR A 14 -4.73 3.24 3.55
C THR A 14 -6.11 3.87 3.74
N GLN A 15 -7.18 3.19 3.30
CA GLN A 15 -8.56 3.64 3.52
C GLN A 15 -8.92 3.78 5.00
N LEU A 16 -8.44 2.86 5.87
CA LEU A 16 -8.65 2.97 7.31
C LEU A 16 -7.90 4.17 7.89
N GLN A 17 -6.66 4.39 7.47
CA GLN A 17 -5.86 5.53 7.90
C GLN A 17 -6.55 6.84 7.51
N ASP A 18 -6.99 6.97 6.26
CA ASP A 18 -7.72 8.14 5.78
C ASP A 18 -9.00 8.35 6.58
N ALA A 19 -9.80 7.30 6.80
CA ALA A 19 -11.04 7.39 7.59
C ALA A 19 -10.81 7.86 9.04
N ILE A 20 -9.70 7.46 9.66
CA ILE A 20 -9.32 7.90 11.01
C ILE A 20 -8.90 9.38 11.01
N LEU A 21 -8.06 9.78 10.05
CA LEU A 21 -7.63 11.18 9.89
C LEU A 21 -8.83 12.11 9.63
N ASP A 22 -9.76 11.65 8.82
CA ASP A 22 -11.02 12.31 8.53
C ASP A 22 -11.90 12.48 9.77
N LEU A 23 -12.07 11.42 10.57
CA LEU A 23 -12.79 11.48 11.84
C LEU A 23 -12.15 12.50 12.78
N LEU A 24 -10.82 12.49 12.90
CA LEU A 24 -10.08 13.42 13.75
C LEU A 24 -10.27 14.87 13.27
N THR A 25 -10.18 15.10 11.97
CA THR A 25 -10.39 16.43 11.36
C THR A 25 -11.79 16.96 11.61
N ILE A 26 -12.81 16.09 11.54
CA ILE A 26 -14.20 16.50 11.79
C ILE A 26 -14.44 16.76 13.27
N THR A 27 -13.85 15.95 14.15
CA THR A 27 -13.96 16.21 15.59
C THR A 27 -13.30 17.54 15.97
N SER A 28 -12.11 17.84 15.46
CA SER A 28 -11.43 19.11 15.76
C SER A 28 -12.19 20.32 15.20
N THR A 29 -12.66 20.25 13.96
CA THR A 29 -13.48 21.32 13.36
C THR A 29 -14.83 21.49 14.05
N SER A 30 -15.45 20.41 14.54
CA SER A 30 -16.69 20.47 15.32
C SER A 30 -16.49 21.13 16.68
N ILE A 31 -15.37 20.84 17.38
CA ILE A 31 -15.01 21.48 18.64
C ILE A 31 -14.72 22.96 18.43
N ASP A 32 -14.00 23.30 17.36
CA ASP A 32 -13.74 24.68 16.96
C ASP A 32 -15.03 25.45 16.68
N TYR A 33 -15.97 24.84 15.96
CA TYR A 33 -17.28 25.41 15.68
C TYR A 33 -18.07 25.65 16.97
N ILE A 34 -18.13 24.64 17.85
CA ILE A 34 -18.81 24.71 19.14
C ILE A 34 -18.23 25.87 19.95
N THR A 35 -16.91 25.95 20.07
CA THR A 35 -16.22 26.92 20.93
C THR A 35 -16.32 28.36 20.39
N LYS A 36 -16.25 28.56 19.07
CA LYS A 36 -16.23 29.89 18.46
C LYS A 36 -17.62 30.48 18.22
N ARG A 37 -18.67 29.66 18.13
CA ARG A 37 -20.04 30.10 17.79
C ARG A 37 -21.06 29.98 18.93
N THR A 38 -20.64 29.73 20.17
CA THR A 38 -21.55 29.76 21.33
C THR A 38 -22.11 31.15 21.58
N GLU A 39 -23.43 31.25 21.74
CA GLU A 39 -24.10 32.39 22.34
C GLU A 39 -24.05 32.30 23.87
N PHE A 40 -23.89 33.43 24.55
CA PHE A 40 -24.03 33.50 26.00
C PHE A 40 -25.51 33.51 26.38
N GLU A 41 -25.95 32.55 27.19
CA GLU A 41 -27.32 32.51 27.69
C GLU A 41 -27.48 33.40 28.93
N GLN A 42 -28.47 34.29 28.91
CA GLN A 42 -28.77 35.18 30.03
C GLN A 42 -29.51 34.41 31.12
N THR A 43 -28.83 34.12 32.23
CA THR A 43 -29.38 33.36 33.36
C THR A 43 -30.34 34.16 34.25
N SER A 44 -30.37 35.49 34.12
CA SER A 44 -31.24 36.37 34.90
C SER A 44 -31.74 37.56 34.08
N THR A 45 -33.05 37.74 34.01
CA THR A 45 -33.74 38.82 33.27
C THR A 45 -33.48 40.23 33.80
N LYS A 46 -32.85 40.36 34.98
CA LYS A 46 -32.54 41.66 35.62
C LYS A 46 -31.21 42.29 35.17
N ILE A 47 -30.31 41.53 34.56
CA ILE A 47 -28.98 42.02 34.16
C ILE A 47 -28.86 41.89 32.64
N PRO A 48 -28.81 42.99 31.88
CA PRO A 48 -28.69 42.91 30.42
C PRO A 48 -27.35 42.27 30.02
N THR A 49 -27.38 41.42 29.00
CA THR A 49 -26.19 40.74 28.46
C THR A 49 -25.20 41.76 27.89
N THR A 50 -24.03 41.87 28.50
CA THR A 50 -23.01 42.87 28.16
C THR A 50 -22.01 42.41 27.10
N LEU A 51 -21.96 41.12 26.79
CA LEU A 51 -21.06 40.53 25.79
C LEU A 51 -21.88 39.83 24.70
N GLN A 52 -21.86 40.37 23.49
CA GLN A 52 -22.38 39.72 22.30
C GLN A 52 -21.22 39.15 21.48
N THR A 53 -21.30 37.87 21.13
CA THR A 53 -20.36 37.23 20.22
C THR A 53 -20.75 37.60 18.77
N PRO A 54 -19.87 38.26 17.98
CA PRO A 54 -20.24 38.81 16.66
C PRO A 54 -20.54 37.75 15.58
N HIS A 55 -20.28 36.47 15.84
CA HIS A 55 -20.51 35.34 14.92
C HIS A 55 -21.29 34.19 15.56
N ALA A 56 -22.05 34.50 16.60
CA ALA A 56 -22.83 33.51 17.31
C ALA A 56 -23.98 33.02 16.42
N ALA A 57 -24.19 31.70 16.38
CA ALA A 57 -25.26 31.09 15.61
C ALA A 57 -26.54 31.09 16.43
N ASN A 58 -27.68 31.31 15.78
CA ASN A 58 -28.99 31.22 16.42
C ASN A 58 -29.14 29.86 17.12
N ARG A 59 -29.67 29.82 18.34
CA ARG A 59 -29.78 28.61 19.18
C ARG A 59 -30.36 27.39 18.46
N GLN A 60 -31.32 27.59 17.56
CA GLN A 60 -31.90 26.51 16.75
C GLN A 60 -30.90 25.96 15.72
N GLU A 61 -30.22 26.83 15.00
CA GLU A 61 -29.19 26.45 14.02
C GLU A 61 -27.98 25.82 14.70
N TYR A 62 -27.56 26.36 15.85
CA TYR A 62 -26.46 25.79 16.65
C TYR A 62 -26.77 24.35 17.09
N LYS A 63 -27.99 24.10 17.59
CA LYS A 63 -28.42 22.75 17.99
C LYS A 63 -28.51 21.79 16.78
N ALA A 64 -29.05 22.26 15.65
CA ALA A 64 -29.13 21.46 14.42
C ALA A 64 -27.74 21.11 13.86
N SER A 65 -26.79 22.05 13.89
CA SER A 65 -25.40 21.80 13.49
C SER A 65 -24.71 20.79 14.40
N ILE A 66 -24.90 20.87 15.72
CA ILE A 66 -24.35 19.89 16.67
C ILE A 66 -24.92 18.49 16.40
N GLU A 67 -26.24 18.39 16.22
CA GLU A 67 -26.89 17.10 15.92
C GLU A 67 -26.33 16.48 14.63
N THR A 68 -26.09 17.31 13.61
CA THR A 68 -25.45 16.89 12.35
C THR A 68 -24.01 16.40 12.58
N PHE A 69 -23.20 17.12 13.36
CA PHE A 69 -21.82 16.70 13.67
C PHE A 69 -21.78 15.39 14.46
N VAL A 70 -22.67 15.23 15.46
CA VAL A 70 -22.77 13.98 16.23
C VAL A 70 -23.18 12.82 15.32
N GLN A 71 -24.15 13.03 14.44
CA GLN A 71 -24.57 12.01 13.48
C GLN A 71 -23.43 11.60 12.54
N ASP A 72 -22.65 12.55 12.05
CA ASP A 72 -21.50 12.29 11.16
C ASP A 72 -20.38 11.53 11.90
N ILE A 73 -20.04 11.94 13.13
CA ILE A 73 -19.07 11.25 13.98
C ILE A 73 -19.49 9.81 14.27
N VAL A 74 -20.76 9.58 14.61
CA VAL A 74 -21.30 8.23 14.88
C VAL A 74 -21.28 7.37 13.62
N ARG A 75 -21.62 7.94 12.46
CA ARG A 75 -21.57 7.24 11.18
C ARG A 75 -20.14 6.83 10.84
N ARG A 76 -19.19 7.76 10.88
CA ARG A 76 -17.76 7.51 10.60
C ARG A 76 -17.15 6.50 11.57
N SER A 77 -17.53 6.55 12.84
CA SER A 77 -17.08 5.57 13.83
C SER A 77 -17.58 4.14 13.53
N LYS A 78 -18.81 4.01 13.03
CA LYS A 78 -19.35 2.72 12.57
C LYS A 78 -18.67 2.23 11.30
N ASP A 79 -18.36 3.14 10.39
CA ASP A 79 -17.66 2.80 9.15
C ASP A 79 -16.22 2.35 9.46
N ILE A 80 -15.50 3.03 10.35
CA ILE A 80 -14.19 2.58 10.87
C ILE A 80 -14.30 1.18 11.49
N LYS A 81 -15.33 0.91 12.29
CA LYS A 81 -15.55 -0.42 12.88
C LYS A 81 -15.73 -1.50 11.81
N LYS A 82 -16.51 -1.22 10.77
CA LYS A 82 -16.68 -2.13 9.63
C LYS A 82 -15.37 -2.30 8.85
N LEU A 83 -14.60 -1.23 8.66
CA LEU A 83 -13.29 -1.32 8.01
C LEU A 83 -12.33 -2.20 8.83
N ILE A 84 -12.32 -2.06 10.16
CA ILE A 84 -11.53 -2.92 11.06
C ILE A 84 -11.98 -4.39 10.96
N GLU A 85 -13.28 -4.66 10.91
CA GLU A 85 -13.81 -6.02 10.72
C GLU A 85 -13.47 -6.58 9.33
N SER A 86 -13.34 -5.70 8.33
CA SER A 86 -12.93 -6.05 6.97
C SER A 86 -11.42 -6.15 6.78
N LEU A 87 -10.62 -5.80 7.80
CA LEU A 87 -9.19 -6.01 7.74
C LEU A 87 -8.93 -7.52 7.63
N PRO A 88 -8.12 -7.94 6.66
CA PRO A 88 -7.62 -9.29 6.59
C PRO A 88 -7.02 -9.63 7.95
N ARG A 89 -7.39 -10.79 8.49
CA ARG A 89 -6.86 -11.22 9.78
C ARG A 89 -5.34 -11.24 9.69
N ARG A 90 -4.69 -10.88 10.80
CA ARG A 90 -3.26 -11.10 10.99
C ARG A 90 -3.04 -12.62 11.04
N ASP A 91 -3.14 -13.30 9.91
CA ASP A 91 -2.64 -14.66 9.78
C ASP A 91 -1.16 -14.62 10.11
N ASP A 92 -0.71 -15.67 10.80
CA ASP A 92 0.67 -15.78 11.24
C ASP A 92 1.60 -15.49 10.06
N SER A 93 2.55 -14.58 10.27
CA SER A 93 3.52 -14.17 9.24
C SER A 93 4.21 -15.37 8.58
N SER A 94 4.36 -16.47 9.31
CA SER A 94 4.87 -17.75 8.82
C SER A 94 3.98 -18.40 7.75
N GLN A 95 2.65 -18.36 7.89
CA GLN A 95 1.74 -18.93 6.89
C GLN A 95 1.77 -18.13 5.58
N ARG A 96 1.89 -16.79 5.68
CA ARG A 96 2.05 -15.93 4.50
C ARG A 96 3.39 -16.18 3.80
N ALA A 97 4.48 -16.32 4.57
CA ALA A 97 5.79 -16.65 4.01
C ALA A 97 5.78 -18.01 3.29
N ASN A 98 5.14 -19.02 3.89
CA ASN A 98 5.00 -20.34 3.28
C ASN A 98 4.14 -20.28 2.00
N ARG A 99 3.02 -19.55 2.02
CA ARG A 99 2.19 -19.35 0.82
C ARG A 99 2.98 -18.64 -0.28
N LEU A 100 3.77 -17.62 0.07
CA LEU A 100 4.61 -16.90 -0.88
C LEU A 100 5.67 -17.80 -1.51
N SER A 101 6.34 -18.64 -0.70
CA SER A 101 7.32 -19.62 -1.20
C SER A 101 6.67 -20.63 -2.15
N ALA A 102 5.48 -21.14 -1.82
CA ALA A 102 4.77 -22.08 -2.68
C ALA A 102 4.40 -21.46 -4.05
N LEU A 103 4.02 -20.18 -4.06
CA LEU A 103 3.71 -19.47 -5.30
C LEU A 103 4.96 -19.13 -6.11
N GLN A 104 6.09 -18.88 -5.45
CA GLN A 104 7.36 -18.69 -6.15
C GLN A 104 7.77 -19.98 -6.86
N GLU A 105 7.55 -21.13 -6.23
CA GLU A 105 7.80 -22.44 -6.85
C GLU A 105 6.83 -22.70 -8.02
N GLU A 106 5.54 -22.41 -7.86
CA GLU A 106 4.55 -22.49 -8.94
C GLU A 106 4.90 -21.57 -10.12
N LEU A 107 5.35 -20.35 -9.85
CA LEU A 107 5.82 -19.42 -10.88
C LEU A 107 7.08 -19.91 -11.59
N ALA A 108 8.02 -20.52 -10.85
CA ALA A 108 9.22 -21.07 -11.44
C ALA A 108 8.89 -22.20 -12.41
N GLN A 109 8.00 -23.13 -12.00
CA GLN A 109 7.53 -24.21 -12.86
C GLN A 109 6.78 -23.68 -14.09
N ALA A 110 5.84 -22.74 -13.90
CA ALA A 110 5.09 -22.16 -15.01
C ALA A 110 6.00 -21.40 -16.01
N ASN A 111 7.06 -20.76 -15.53
CA ASN A 111 8.05 -20.11 -16.39
C ASN A 111 8.91 -21.11 -17.17
N GLU A 112 9.22 -22.27 -16.59
CA GLU A 112 9.93 -23.35 -17.28
C GLU A 112 9.04 -23.95 -18.38
N GLU A 113 7.79 -24.29 -18.06
CA GLU A 113 6.80 -24.76 -19.02
C GLU A 113 6.56 -23.74 -20.16
N TYR A 114 6.55 -22.44 -19.84
CA TYR A 114 6.47 -21.37 -20.83
C TYR A 114 7.68 -21.34 -21.77
N LYS A 115 8.91 -21.49 -21.23
CA LYS A 115 10.13 -21.54 -22.05
C LYS A 115 10.15 -22.76 -22.96
N ASP A 116 9.73 -23.91 -22.47
CA ASP A 116 9.68 -25.15 -23.26
C ASP A 116 8.65 -25.04 -24.39
N ALA A 117 7.47 -24.49 -24.10
CA ALA A 117 6.45 -24.24 -25.11
C ALA A 117 6.93 -23.23 -26.17
N LEU A 118 7.70 -22.21 -25.77
CA LEU A 118 8.29 -21.23 -26.68
C LEU A 118 9.34 -21.89 -27.59
N ALA A 119 10.23 -22.72 -27.04
CA ALA A 119 11.24 -23.43 -27.82
C ALA A 119 10.61 -24.37 -28.87
N GLN A 120 9.55 -25.10 -28.48
CA GLN A 120 8.80 -25.95 -29.42
C GLN A 120 8.12 -25.11 -30.51
N SER A 121 7.56 -23.95 -30.15
CA SER A 121 6.97 -23.04 -31.13
C SER A 121 8.02 -22.50 -32.11
N GLU A 122 9.22 -22.18 -31.65
CA GLU A 122 10.33 -21.72 -32.50
C GLU A 122 10.82 -22.83 -33.44
N GLU A 123 10.95 -24.06 -32.95
CA GLU A 123 11.33 -25.22 -33.76
C GLU A 123 10.31 -25.51 -34.87
N LEU A 124 9.02 -25.54 -34.53
CA LEU A 124 7.94 -25.74 -35.51
C LEU A 124 7.87 -24.60 -36.53
N LEU A 125 8.18 -23.37 -36.12
CA LEU A 125 8.27 -22.23 -37.04
C LEU A 125 9.42 -22.39 -38.04
N LEU A 126 10.58 -22.87 -37.59
CA LEU A 126 11.72 -23.17 -38.47
C LEU A 126 11.41 -24.31 -39.44
N GLU A 127 10.74 -25.37 -38.97
CA GLU A 127 10.29 -26.46 -39.84
C GLU A 127 9.28 -25.96 -40.88
N LEU A 128 8.30 -25.17 -40.46
CA LEU A 128 7.30 -24.59 -41.37
C LEU A 128 7.94 -23.64 -42.38
N GLN A 129 8.91 -22.81 -41.96
CA GLN A 129 9.66 -21.94 -42.84
C GLN A 129 10.47 -22.76 -43.85
N SER A 130 11.18 -23.80 -43.42
CA SER A 130 11.93 -24.69 -44.32
C SER A 130 11.01 -25.43 -45.30
N ALA A 131 9.83 -25.87 -44.87
CA ALA A 131 8.85 -26.52 -45.73
C ALA A 131 8.24 -25.55 -46.74
N LEU A 132 8.00 -24.30 -46.34
CA LEU A 132 7.58 -23.23 -47.25
C LEU A 132 8.67 -22.89 -48.27
N ASP A 133 9.91 -22.74 -47.84
CA ASP A 133 11.05 -22.44 -48.73
C ASP A 133 11.26 -23.57 -49.75
N GLN A 134 11.08 -24.83 -49.32
CA GLN A 134 11.16 -26.00 -50.20
C GLN A 134 9.96 -26.12 -51.15
N ALA A 135 8.76 -25.71 -50.72
CA ALA A 135 7.54 -25.74 -51.53
C ALA A 135 7.43 -24.56 -52.51
N LEU A 136 7.98 -23.39 -52.16
CA LEU A 136 7.95 -22.20 -53.01
C LEU A 136 9.11 -22.11 -53.99
N GLY A 137 10.20 -22.88 -53.79
CA GLY A 137 11.29 -23.01 -54.75
C GLY A 137 11.90 -21.67 -55.15
N GLU A 138 12.84 -21.18 -54.34
CA GLU A 138 13.66 -19.97 -54.58
C GLU A 138 12.91 -18.83 -55.30
N ASP A 139 12.06 -18.10 -54.57
CA ASP A 139 12.00 -16.63 -54.64
C ASP A 139 10.93 -16.04 -53.71
N SER A 140 11.34 -14.99 -52.97
CA SER A 140 10.55 -13.97 -52.24
C SER A 140 10.39 -14.06 -50.71
N PRO A 141 10.14 -12.91 -50.05
CA PRO A 141 11.06 -12.19 -49.19
C PRO A 141 11.00 -12.65 -47.72
N SER A 142 12.07 -12.40 -46.99
CA SER A 142 12.13 -12.59 -45.54
C SER A 142 10.94 -11.93 -44.83
N VAL A 143 10.03 -12.76 -44.31
CA VAL A 143 8.94 -12.30 -43.44
C VAL A 143 9.58 -11.84 -42.13
N GLN A 144 9.77 -10.53 -42.00
CA GLN A 144 10.17 -9.92 -40.73
C GLN A 144 8.99 -10.04 -39.75
N ILE A 145 9.04 -11.05 -38.89
CA ILE A 145 8.14 -11.15 -37.74
C ILE A 145 8.64 -10.14 -36.71
N PRO A 146 7.79 -9.23 -36.19
CA PRO A 146 8.21 -8.18 -35.28
C PRO A 146 8.74 -8.77 -33.97
N THR A 147 10.06 -8.71 -33.78
CA THR A 147 10.82 -8.97 -32.54
C THR A 147 10.50 -7.98 -31.40
N LYS A 148 9.34 -7.33 -31.43
CA LYS A 148 9.00 -6.19 -30.57
C LYS A 148 8.58 -6.57 -29.15
N LEU A 149 8.65 -7.85 -28.79
CA LEU A 149 8.44 -8.31 -27.41
C LEU A 149 9.75 -8.40 -26.61
N LEU A 150 10.92 -8.24 -27.24
CA LEU A 150 12.22 -8.41 -26.56
C LEU A 150 12.78 -7.17 -25.84
N SER A 151 12.19 -5.97 -25.94
CA SER A 151 12.85 -4.74 -25.46
C SER A 151 12.25 -4.07 -24.21
N THR A 152 11.33 -4.72 -23.48
CA THR A 152 10.79 -4.13 -22.24
C THR A 152 10.53 -5.21 -21.20
N THR A 153 11.60 -5.67 -20.54
CA THR A 153 11.63 -6.07 -19.12
C THR A 153 13.07 -6.49 -18.77
N HIS A 154 14.00 -5.53 -18.89
CA HIS A 154 15.22 -5.58 -18.09
C HIS A 154 14.84 -4.98 -16.73
N ILE A 155 14.34 -5.82 -15.83
CA ILE A 155 14.27 -5.50 -14.42
C ILE A 155 15.48 -6.18 -13.81
N ASP A 156 16.56 -5.41 -13.68
CA ASP A 156 17.72 -5.78 -12.89
C ASP A 156 17.27 -5.92 -11.43
N ILE A 157 17.02 -7.16 -11.01
CA ILE A 157 16.87 -7.53 -9.61
C ILE A 157 18.03 -8.46 -9.31
N ASP A 158 19.27 -7.94 -9.19
CA ASP A 158 20.34 -8.77 -8.62
C ASP A 158 21.60 -8.08 -8.05
N ASP A 159 21.62 -6.76 -7.80
CA ASP A 159 22.85 -6.13 -7.28
C ASP A 159 22.79 -5.47 -5.89
N ASP A 160 21.65 -5.47 -5.19
CA ASP A 160 21.56 -4.82 -3.86
C ASP A 160 21.73 -5.76 -2.65
N GLN A 161 21.93 -7.08 -2.83
CA GLN A 161 22.07 -8.01 -1.70
C GLN A 161 23.52 -8.41 -1.35
N LYS A 162 24.53 -7.97 -2.11
CA LYS A 162 25.94 -8.31 -1.82
C LYS A 162 26.75 -7.24 -1.09
N GLN A 163 26.22 -6.03 -0.90
CA GLN A 163 26.96 -4.97 -0.21
C GLN A 163 26.74 -4.92 1.32
N ASN A 164 25.71 -5.58 1.87
CA ASN A 164 25.41 -5.46 3.30
C ASN A 164 26.01 -6.57 4.19
N GLN A 165 26.57 -7.66 3.64
CA GLN A 165 27.23 -8.71 4.43
C GLN A 165 28.75 -8.53 4.57
N SER A 166 29.34 -7.54 3.90
CA SER A 166 30.78 -7.26 4.00
C SER A 166 31.13 -6.15 5.02
N GLN A 167 30.13 -5.50 5.63
CA GLN A 167 30.36 -4.44 6.63
C GLN A 167 30.10 -4.85 8.09
N GLU A 168 29.42 -5.97 8.37
CA GLU A 168 29.24 -6.43 9.77
C GLU A 168 30.40 -7.29 10.29
N ASN A 169 31.22 -7.90 9.43
CA ASN A 169 32.35 -8.75 9.84
C ASN A 169 33.69 -8.03 10.02
N GLN A 170 33.73 -6.69 10.00
CA GLN A 170 34.93 -5.90 10.32
C GLN A 170 34.79 -5.04 11.60
N GLY A 171 33.69 -5.20 12.35
CA GLY A 171 33.43 -4.46 13.60
C GLY A 171 33.83 -5.15 14.90
N GLU A 172 34.29 -6.41 14.87
CA GLU A 172 34.44 -7.23 16.10
C GLU A 172 35.89 -7.68 16.38
N MET A 173 36.89 -6.93 15.89
CA MET A 173 38.31 -7.08 16.28
C MET A 173 38.93 -5.71 16.58
N ALA A 174 38.43 -5.01 17.60
CA ALA A 174 39.08 -3.81 18.12
C ALA A 174 38.67 -3.48 19.57
N VAL A 175 38.59 -4.45 20.47
CA VAL A 175 38.60 -4.16 21.91
C VAL A 175 39.32 -5.28 22.65
N GLU A 176 40.64 -5.33 22.54
CA GLU A 176 41.47 -5.94 23.59
C GLU A 176 42.84 -5.29 23.57
N GLU A 177 43.34 -4.96 24.76
CA GLU A 177 44.64 -4.37 25.09
C GLU A 177 44.77 -2.83 25.02
N ASP A 178 44.29 -2.14 26.07
CA ASP A 178 45.17 -1.34 26.94
C ASP A 178 44.40 -0.92 28.21
N ASN A 179 44.54 -1.72 29.27
CA ASN A 179 44.36 -1.19 30.63
C ASN A 179 45.38 -1.85 31.54
N THR A 180 46.58 -1.28 31.48
CA THR A 180 47.67 -1.55 32.39
C THR A 180 47.29 -1.14 33.82
N MET A 181 47.18 -2.15 34.69
CA MET A 181 47.83 -2.23 36.01
C MET A 181 48.06 -0.91 36.76
N VAL A 182 47.46 -0.78 37.97
CA VAL A 182 48.14 -0.65 39.28
C VAL A 182 47.09 -0.36 40.37
N ASP A 183 46.91 -1.35 41.26
CA ASP A 183 46.26 -1.30 42.60
C ASP A 183 46.99 -0.36 43.59
N PRO A 184 46.54 -0.14 44.85
CA PRO A 184 45.28 -0.50 45.53
C PRO A 184 44.45 0.68 46.06
#